data_AF-A0A421JVP9-F1
#
_entry.id   AF-A0A421JVP9-F1
#
_cell.length_a   1.000
_cell.length_b   1.000
_cell.length_c   1.000
_cell.angle_alpha   90.00
_cell.angle_beta   90.00
_cell.angle_gamma   90.00
#
_symmetry.space_group_name_H-M   'P 1'
#
loop_
_entity.id
_entity.type
_entity.pdbx_description
1 polymer ?
#
loop_
_entity_poly.entity_id
_entity_poly.type
_entity_poly.pdbx_seq_one_letter_code
_entity_poly.pdbx_strand_id
1 'polypeptide(L)'
;MLSRLGLRALPNSARLTTRRTFKSSTRVMNEIYGTPAEGPYSNIPFKVVGRKFVPLPVFFWGIMGFFFAFPFITTYWHLKKSGSLIKSD
;
A
#
# COMPACT_ATOMS: atom_id res chain seq x y z
N MET A 1 -9.30 -21.94 68.21
CA MET A 1 -7.85 -22.05 67.92
C MET A 1 -7.68 -22.32 66.43
N LEU A 2 -6.93 -21.43 65.75
CA LEU A 2 -6.25 -21.53 64.45
C LEU A 2 -7.04 -22.00 63.20
N SER A 3 -7.47 -21.16 62.25
CA SER A 3 -6.71 -20.38 61.22
C SER A 3 -5.80 -21.19 60.27
N ARG A 4 -6.26 -21.32 59.03
CA ARG A 4 -5.44 -21.53 57.80
C ARG A 4 -6.34 -21.15 56.61
N LEU A 5 -6.53 -19.88 56.30
CA LEU A 5 -5.67 -19.01 55.48
C LEU A 5 -5.09 -19.71 54.24
N GLY A 6 -5.64 -19.34 53.08
CA GLY A 6 -4.83 -19.02 51.90
C GLY A 6 -4.57 -20.13 50.90
N LEU A 7 -5.47 -20.30 49.93
CA LEU A 7 -5.04 -20.37 48.53
C LEU A 7 -5.88 -19.39 47.70
N ARG A 8 -5.38 -18.16 47.60
CA ARG A 8 -5.63 -17.32 46.43
C ARG A 8 -4.98 -18.05 45.25
N ALA A 9 -5.74 -18.89 44.56
CA ALA A 9 -5.35 -19.30 43.22
C ALA A 9 -5.34 -18.03 42.36
N LEU A 10 -4.15 -17.76 41.83
CA LEU A 10 -3.75 -16.64 41.00
C LEU A 10 -4.77 -16.40 39.87
N PRO A 11 -4.91 -15.16 39.37
CA PRO A 11 -5.78 -14.88 38.23
C PRO A 11 -5.43 -15.88 37.14
N ASN A 12 -6.43 -16.65 36.71
CA ASN A 12 -6.32 -17.50 35.56
C ASN A 12 -5.97 -16.58 34.38
N SER A 13 -4.67 -16.46 34.12
CA SER A 13 -4.11 -16.03 32.85
C SER A 13 -4.44 -17.11 31.82
N ALA A 14 -5.72 -17.48 31.74
CA ALA A 14 -6.30 -18.24 30.67
C ALA A 14 -6.17 -17.33 29.47
N ARG A 15 -5.04 -17.54 28.79
CA ARG A 15 -4.81 -17.30 27.38
C ARG A 15 -5.44 -16.01 26.90
N LEU A 16 -4.59 -15.03 26.61
CA LEU A 16 -4.40 -14.52 25.25
C LEU A 16 -5.35 -15.19 24.25
N THR A 17 -6.63 -14.85 24.36
CA THR A 17 -7.59 -15.17 23.34
C THR A 17 -7.29 -14.03 22.40
N THR A 18 -6.30 -14.25 21.54
CA THR A 18 -6.22 -13.60 20.24
C THR A 18 -7.63 -13.73 19.70
N ARG A 19 -8.48 -12.73 19.95
CA ARG A 19 -9.77 -12.62 19.31
C ARG A 19 -9.39 -12.62 17.85
N ARG A 20 -9.67 -13.75 17.18
CA ARG A 20 -9.29 -13.98 15.80
C ARG A 20 -9.64 -12.71 15.06
N THR A 21 -8.62 -12.02 14.56
CA THR A 21 -8.78 -10.78 13.81
C THR A 21 -9.79 -11.12 12.73
N PHE A 22 -10.94 -10.43 12.72
CA PHE A 22 -11.94 -10.57 11.67
C PHE A 22 -11.28 -10.10 10.37
N LYS A 23 -10.61 -11.02 9.69
CA LYS A 23 -10.14 -10.84 8.32
C LYS A 23 -11.40 -11.01 7.46
N SER A 24 -12.12 -9.92 7.19
CA SER A 24 -13.10 -9.95 6.11
C SER A 24 -12.33 -10.10 4.80
N SER A 25 -12.33 -11.30 4.24
CA SER A 25 -11.85 -11.45 2.86
C SER A 25 -12.87 -10.77 1.94
N THR A 26 -12.40 -10.09 0.90
CA THR A 26 -13.27 -9.52 -0.15
C THR A 26 -14.21 -10.57 -0.75
N ARG A 27 -13.85 -11.86 -0.70
CA ARG A 27 -14.74 -12.99 -1.07
C ARG A 27 -15.97 -13.12 -0.19
N VAL A 28 -15.92 -12.72 1.09
CA VAL A 28 -17.06 -12.76 2.03
C VAL A 28 -18.01 -11.58 1.79
N MET A 29 -17.54 -10.47 1.21
CA MET A 29 -18.34 -9.26 0.93
C MET A 29 -19.00 -9.26 -0.46
N ASN A 30 -19.14 -10.45 -1.05
CA ASN A 30 -19.66 -10.68 -2.41
C ASN A 30 -21.11 -10.17 -2.59
N GLU A 31 -21.91 -10.20 -1.53
CA GLU A 31 -23.32 -9.79 -1.57
C GLU A 31 -23.51 -8.27 -1.81
N ILE A 32 -22.57 -7.44 -1.36
CA ILE A 32 -22.67 -5.97 -1.46
C ILE A 32 -21.94 -5.43 -2.69
N TYR A 33 -20.79 -6.02 -3.04
CA TYR A 33 -19.89 -5.49 -4.08
C TYR A 33 -19.72 -6.41 -5.29
N GLY A 34 -20.46 -7.52 -5.35
CA GLY A 34 -20.31 -8.54 -6.39
C GLY A 34 -19.09 -9.45 -6.20
N THR A 35 -18.90 -10.40 -7.14
CA THR A 35 -17.80 -11.36 -7.05
C THR A 35 -16.48 -10.64 -7.33
N PRO A 36 -15.49 -10.72 -6.44
CA PRO A 36 -14.18 -10.14 -6.72
C PRO A 36 -13.62 -10.77 -7.99
N ALA A 37 -13.03 -9.94 -8.86
CA ALA A 37 -12.42 -10.42 -10.09
C ALA A 37 -11.32 -11.45 -9.76
N GLU A 38 -11.41 -12.62 -10.35
CA GLU A 38 -10.42 -13.69 -10.20
C GLU A 38 -9.56 -13.78 -11.47
N GLY A 39 -8.24 -13.87 -11.31
CA GLY A 39 -7.32 -14.00 -12.42
C GLY A 39 -5.89 -13.52 -12.10
N PRO A 40 -4.92 -13.77 -13.00
CA PRO A 40 -3.50 -13.46 -12.78
C PRO A 40 -3.21 -11.96 -12.64
N TYR A 41 -4.10 -11.10 -13.15
CA TYR A 41 -3.96 -9.65 -13.13
C TYR A 41 -5.12 -8.94 -12.43
N SER A 42 -5.95 -9.67 -11.68
CA SER A 42 -7.10 -9.08 -10.99
C SER A 42 -6.74 -8.42 -9.65
N ASN A 43 -5.53 -8.68 -9.14
CA ASN A 43 -5.02 -8.15 -7.88
C ASN A 43 -4.25 -6.83 -8.01
N ILE A 44 -4.00 -6.36 -9.23
CA ILE A 44 -3.19 -5.18 -9.50
C ILE A 44 -4.07 -4.01 -9.96
N PRO A 45 -3.77 -2.78 -9.50
CA PRO A 45 -4.61 -1.60 -9.77
C PRO A 45 -4.42 -1.02 -11.18
N PHE A 46 -3.83 -1.79 -12.11
CA PHE A 46 -3.63 -1.35 -13.48
C PHE A 46 -3.81 -2.51 -14.46
N LYS A 47 -4.37 -2.20 -15.62
CA LYS A 47 -4.58 -3.17 -16.69
C LYS A 47 -3.24 -3.61 -17.27
N VAL A 48 -2.99 -4.91 -17.44
CA VAL A 48 -1.78 -5.45 -18.10
C VAL A 48 -2.08 -5.85 -19.53
N VAL A 49 -3.14 -6.63 -19.73
CA VAL A 49 -3.54 -7.20 -21.02
C VAL A 49 -4.74 -6.45 -21.60
N GLY A 50 -4.88 -6.39 -22.93
CA GLY A 50 -6.06 -5.80 -23.59
C GLY A 50 -6.12 -4.27 -23.50
N ARG A 51 -4.97 -3.60 -23.49
CA ARG A 51 -4.87 -2.14 -23.60
C ARG A 51 -5.04 -1.73 -25.08
N LYS A 52 -5.95 -0.81 -25.37
CA LYS A 52 -6.27 -0.39 -26.74
C LYS A 52 -5.32 0.68 -27.31
N PHE A 53 -4.84 1.59 -26.47
CA PHE A 53 -4.13 2.79 -26.92
C PHE A 53 -2.64 2.80 -26.53
N VAL A 54 -2.35 2.60 -25.24
CA VAL A 54 -0.98 2.71 -24.71
C VAL A 54 -0.47 1.32 -24.33
N PRO A 55 0.57 0.79 -25.00
CA PRO A 55 1.20 -0.45 -24.58
C PRO A 55 1.71 -0.38 -23.14
N LEU A 56 1.70 -1.52 -22.44
CA LEU A 56 2.15 -1.58 -21.03
C LEU A 56 3.57 -1.04 -20.82
N PRO A 57 4.58 -1.38 -21.66
CA PRO A 57 5.94 -0.87 -21.46
C PRO A 57 6.01 0.65 -21.51
N VAL A 58 5.30 1.27 -22.46
CA VAL A 58 5.28 2.74 -22.61
C VAL A 58 4.68 3.41 -21.38
N PHE A 59 3.58 2.85 -20.86
CA PHE A 59 2.95 3.38 -19.64
C PHE A 59 3.84 3.22 -18.41
N PHE A 60 4.40 2.01 -18.22
CA PHE A 60 5.21 1.71 -17.05
C PHE A 60 6.50 2.54 -17.04
N TRP A 61 7.26 2.51 -18.14
CA TRP A 61 8.49 3.30 -18.27
C TRP A 61 8.23 4.79 -18.39
N GLY A 62 7.08 5.21 -18.91
CA GLY A 62 6.67 6.61 -18.92
C GLY A 62 6.45 7.16 -17.51
N ILE A 63 5.74 6.43 -16.64
CA ILE A 63 5.54 6.82 -15.24
C ILE A 63 6.88 6.82 -14.50
N MET A 64 7.65 5.74 -14.59
CA MET A 64 8.95 5.64 -13.91
C MET A 64 9.92 6.72 -14.41
N GLY A 65 9.97 6.94 -15.72
CA GLY A 65 10.80 7.97 -16.34
C GLY A 65 10.38 9.39 -15.95
N PHE A 66 9.08 9.66 -15.83
CA PHE A 66 8.58 10.95 -15.37
C PHE A 66 9.02 11.24 -13.93
N PHE A 67 8.83 10.29 -13.01
CA PHE A 67 9.26 10.46 -11.61
C PHE A 67 10.77 10.50 -11.47
N PHE A 68 11.50 9.76 -12.31
CA PHE A 68 12.96 9.88 -12.39
C PHE A 68 13.40 11.26 -12.87
N ALA A 69 12.73 11.83 -13.88
CA ALA A 69 13.04 13.15 -14.42
C ALA A 69 12.60 14.30 -13.51
N PHE A 70 11.63 14.08 -12.62
CA PHE A 70 11.05 15.08 -11.73
C PHE A 70 12.09 15.93 -10.97
N PRO A 71 13.06 15.37 -10.22
CA PRO A 71 14.07 16.17 -9.52
C PRO A 71 14.92 17.03 -10.46
N PHE A 72 15.23 16.54 -11.66
CA PHE A 72 16.06 17.31 -12.62
C PHE A 72 15.29 18.49 -13.20
N ILE A 73 14.01 18.29 -13.53
CA ILE A 73 13.14 19.35 -14.03
C ILE A 73 12.91 20.42 -12.96
N THR A 74 12.67 20.01 -11.71
CA THR A 74 12.48 20.96 -10.60
C THR A 74 13.77 21.72 -10.30
N THR A 75 14.92 21.04 -10.23
CA THR A 75 16.22 21.70 -10.06
C THR A 75 16.52 22.66 -11.21
N TYR A 76 16.28 22.27 -12.48
CA TYR A 76 16.43 23.15 -13.62
C TYR A 76 15.56 24.42 -13.49
N TRP A 77 14.31 24.27 -13.06
CA TRP A 77 13.41 25.41 -12.84
C TRP A 77 13.94 26.36 -11.75
N HIS A 78 14.46 25.81 -10.65
CA HIS A 78 15.07 26.59 -9.57
C HIS A 78 16.40 27.25 -10.00
N LEU A 79 17.25 26.56 -10.75
CA LEU A 79 18.50 27.10 -11.30
C LEU A 79 18.23 28.23 -12.30
N LYS A 80 17.18 28.10 -13.12
CA LYS A 80 16.75 29.18 -14.02
C LYS A 80 16.26 30.41 -13.24
N LYS A 81 15.46 30.20 -12.19
CA LYS A 81 14.93 31.29 -11.35
C LYS A 81 16.01 32.00 -10.53
N SER A 82 17.02 31.27 -10.07
CA SER A 82 18.15 31.83 -9.31
C SER A 82 19.18 32.54 -10.19
N GLY A 83 19.02 32.52 -11.51
CA GLY A 83 19.95 33.14 -12.45
C GLY A 83 21.22 32.32 -12.71
N SER A 84 21.38 31.16 -12.09
CA SER A 84 22.56 30.29 -12.25
C SER A 84 22.74 29.72 -13.66
N LEU A 85 21.69 29.78 -14.50
CA LEU A 85 21.74 29.33 -15.91
C LEU A 85 21.80 30.50 -16.91
N ILE A 86 21.82 31.74 -16.45
CA ILE A 86 22.02 32.91 -17.31
C ILE A 86 23.51 32.98 -17.60
N LYS A 87 23.90 32.89 -18.87
CA LYS A 87 25.28 32.99 -19.31
C LYS A 87 25.78 34.39 -18.96
N SER A 88 26.81 34.47 -18.12
CA SER A 88 27.60 35.69 -17.97
C SER A 88 28.52 35.77 -19.18
N ASP A 89 28.24 36.73 -20.07
CA ASP A 89 29.16 37.11 -21.15
C ASP A 89 30.43 37.78 -20.58
#